data_AF-A0A0V7ZH40-F1
#
_entry.id   AF-A0A0V7ZH40-F1
#
_cell.length_a   1.000
_cell.length_b   1.000
_cell.length_c   1.000
_cell.angle_alpha   90.00
_cell.angle_beta   90.00
_cell.angle_gamma   90.00
#
_symmetry.space_group_name_H-M   'P 1'
#
loop_
_entity.id
_entity.type
_entity.pdbx_description
1 polymer ?
#
loop_
_entity_poly.entity_id
_entity_poly.type
_entity_poly.pdbx_seq_one_letter_code
_entity_poly.pdbx_strand_id
1 'polypeptide(L)'
;MSRNADAAPGRTEGLVSLARKTFASDIDIYVDANGSYDATAGIEVGKMLESYNISFFEEPCPFDDFEQTKCVADALSIPIATGE
;
A
#
# COMPACT_ATOMS: atom_id res chain seq x y z
N MET A 1 -8.83 -9.00 2.92
CA MET A 1 -9.50 -7.82 3.49
C MET A 1 -9.41 -7.75 5.02
N SER A 2 -8.49 -6.93 5.54
CA SER A 2 -8.24 -6.78 6.98
C SER A 2 -9.04 -5.65 7.66
N ARG A 3 -9.91 -4.94 6.93
CA ARG A 3 -10.77 -3.84 7.45
C ARG A 3 -9.96 -2.76 8.18
N ASN A 4 -8.96 -2.20 7.48
CA ASN A 4 -8.03 -1.17 7.97
C ASN A 4 -7.12 -1.61 9.13
N ALA A 5 -7.11 -2.89 9.50
CA ALA A 5 -6.28 -3.38 10.61
C ALA A 5 -5.00 -4.06 10.11
N ASP A 6 -3.90 -3.78 10.79
CA ASP A 6 -2.69 -4.58 10.70
C ASP A 6 -2.85 -5.90 11.48
N ALA A 7 -2.13 -6.95 11.06
CA ALA A 7 -2.05 -8.21 11.80
C ALA A 7 -1.41 -8.08 13.20
N ALA A 8 -0.60 -7.03 13.41
CA ALA A 8 -0.05 -6.65 14.72
C ALA A 8 0.18 -5.13 14.75
N PRO A 9 0.16 -4.47 15.93
CA PRO A 9 0.32 -3.01 16.02
C PRO A 9 1.59 -2.52 15.31
N GLY A 10 1.44 -1.58 14.36
CA GLY A 10 2.55 -0.96 13.63
C GLY A 10 3.29 -1.89 12.66
N ARG A 11 2.71 -3.05 12.33
CA ARG A 11 3.37 -4.05 11.46
C ARG A 11 3.72 -3.45 10.10
N THR A 12 2.78 -2.76 9.44
CA THR A 12 2.95 -2.33 8.05
C THR A 12 4.08 -1.32 7.91
N GLU A 13 4.04 -0.22 8.66
CA GLU A 13 5.13 0.78 8.68
C GLU A 13 6.45 0.15 9.13
N GLY A 14 6.43 -0.70 10.17
CA GLY A 14 7.61 -1.36 10.69
C GLY A 14 8.33 -2.22 9.64
N LEU A 15 7.57 -3.02 8.87
CA LEU A 15 8.13 -3.86 7.81
C LEU A 15 8.62 -3.04 6.62
N VAL A 16 7.86 -2.04 6.17
CA VAL A 16 8.27 -1.14 5.08
C VAL A 16 9.57 -0.41 5.43
N SER A 17 9.63 0.18 6.62
CA SER A 17 10.81 0.88 7.14
C SER A 17 12.02 -0.05 7.25
N LEU A 18 11.81 -1.27 7.77
CA LEU A 18 12.88 -2.26 7.89
C LEU A 18 13.40 -2.69 6.52
N ALA A 19 12.51 -3.01 5.57
CA ALA A 19 12.89 -3.44 4.24
C ALA A 19 13.69 -2.35 3.52
N ARG A 20 13.23 -1.09 3.57
CA ARG A 20 13.93 0.05 2.96
C ARG A 20 15.27 0.39 3.61
N LYS A 21 15.45 0.10 4.90
CA LYS A 21 16.76 0.22 5.58
C LYS A 21 17.71 -0.94 5.28
N THR A 22 17.18 -2.10 4.94
CA THR A 22 17.95 -3.34 4.82
C THR A 22 18.48 -3.54 3.41
N PHE A 23 17.67 -3.26 2.39
CA PHE A 23 18.05 -3.44 1.00
C PHE A 23 18.78 -2.22 0.44
N ALA A 24 19.63 -2.46 -0.57
CA ALA A 24 20.29 -1.38 -1.29
C ALA A 24 19.24 -0.49 -2.00
N SER A 25 19.58 0.78 -2.21
CA SER A 25 18.65 1.80 -2.71
C SER A 25 18.15 1.57 -4.14
N ASP A 26 18.84 0.71 -4.91
CA ASP A 26 18.51 0.32 -6.27
C ASP A 26 17.57 -0.90 -6.35
N ILE A 27 17.22 -1.50 -5.20
CA ILE A 27 16.25 -2.58 -5.14
C ILE A 27 14.83 -2.02 -5.06
N ASP A 28 14.03 -2.34 -6.07
CA ASP A 28 12.59 -2.09 -6.05
C ASP A 28 11.91 -2.95 -4.97
N ILE A 29 10.96 -2.35 -4.26
CA ILE A 29 10.12 -3.03 -3.28
C ILE A 29 8.68 -2.70 -3.63
N TYR A 30 7.90 -3.75 -3.74
CA TYR A 30 6.46 -3.71 -3.99
C TYR A 30 5.74 -4.17 -2.74
N VAL A 31 4.52 -3.69 -2.55
CA VAL A 31 3.67 -4.10 -1.42
C VAL A 31 2.28 -4.43 -1.94
N ASP A 32 1.66 -5.40 -1.29
CA ASP A 32 0.31 -5.86 -1.58
C ASP A 32 -0.51 -5.79 -0.29
N ALA A 33 -1.68 -5.17 -0.38
CA ALA A 33 -2.62 -5.02 0.72
C ALA A 33 -3.75 -6.06 0.73
N ASN A 34 -3.94 -6.85 -0.33
CA ASN A 34 -4.99 -7.86 -0.46
C ASN A 34 -6.38 -7.33 -0.03
N GLY A 35 -6.70 -6.14 -0.53
CA GLY A 35 -7.95 -5.43 -0.31
C GLY A 35 -8.20 -5.07 1.14
N SER A 36 -7.15 -4.73 1.88
CA SER A 36 -7.25 -4.52 3.33
C SER A 36 -7.82 -3.17 3.74
N TYR A 37 -7.78 -2.17 2.89
CA TYR A 37 -8.12 -0.80 3.25
C TYR A 37 -9.39 -0.30 2.55
N ASP A 38 -10.14 0.57 3.22
CA ASP A 38 -11.02 1.48 2.48
C ASP A 38 -10.21 2.59 1.78
N ALA A 39 -10.86 3.40 0.94
CA ALA A 39 -10.17 4.45 0.20
C ALA A 39 -9.44 5.46 1.11
N THR A 40 -9.97 5.77 2.29
CA THR A 40 -9.35 6.76 3.19
C THR A 40 -8.07 6.19 3.78
N ALA A 41 -8.14 5.00 4.37
CA ALA A 41 -6.98 4.32 4.92
C ALA A 41 -5.95 3.96 3.83
N GLY A 42 -6.42 3.56 2.64
CA GLY A 42 -5.57 3.25 1.50
C GLY A 42 -4.74 4.45 1.04
N ILE A 43 -5.33 5.65 1.01
CA ILE A 43 -4.61 6.90 0.69
C ILE A 43 -3.58 7.24 1.78
N GLU A 44 -3.94 7.07 3.06
CA GLU A 44 -3.00 7.33 4.17
C GLU A 44 -1.78 6.40 4.11
N VAL A 45 -2.02 5.10 3.92
CA VAL A 45 -0.96 4.10 3.73
C VAL A 45 -0.15 4.41 2.48
N GLY A 46 -0.80 4.71 1.36
CA GLY A 46 -0.14 5.05 0.10
C GLY A 46 0.85 6.23 0.22
N LYS A 47 0.46 7.30 0.92
CA LYS A 47 1.37 8.44 1.18
C LYS A 47 2.57 8.05 2.05
N MET A 48 2.37 7.16 3.02
CA MET A 48 3.48 6.60 3.79
C MET A 48 4.41 5.79 2.89
N LEU A 49 3.88 4.94 2.00
CA LEU A 49 4.65 4.15 1.03
C LEU A 49 5.47 5.04 0.08
N GLU A 50 4.90 6.14 -0.42
CA GLU A 50 5.62 7.14 -1.24
C GLU A 50 6.82 7.72 -0.49
N SER A 51 6.67 8.05 0.80
CA SER A 51 7.77 8.59 1.61
C SER A 51 8.94 7.60 1.79
N TYR A 52 8.65 6.31 1.62
CA TYR A 52 9.62 5.21 1.65
C TYR A 52 10.11 4.79 0.26
N ASN A 53 9.78 5.56 -0.79
CA ASN A 53 10.13 5.25 -2.18
C ASN A 53 9.69 3.83 -2.58
N ILE A 54 8.52 3.39 -2.15
CA ILE A 54 7.92 2.11 -2.58
C ILE A 54 7.48 2.25 -4.03
N SER A 55 7.81 1.24 -4.83
CA SER A 55 7.73 1.36 -6.29
C SER A 55 6.35 0.98 -6.83
N PHE A 56 5.54 0.27 -6.03
CA PHE A 56 4.26 -0.29 -6.45
C PHE A 56 3.36 -0.63 -5.26
N PHE A 57 2.08 -0.29 -5.33
CA PHE A 57 1.08 -0.59 -4.31
C PHE A 57 -0.09 -1.39 -4.91
N GLU A 58 -0.15 -2.67 -4.57
CA GLU A 58 -1.11 -3.62 -5.09
C GLU A 58 -2.32 -3.79 -4.17
N GLU A 59 -3.49 -3.91 -4.81
CA GLU A 59 -4.80 -4.18 -4.21
C GLU A 59 -5.06 -3.42 -2.90
N PRO A 60 -5.03 -2.07 -2.91
CA PRO A 60 -5.23 -1.27 -1.70
C PRO A 60 -6.60 -1.54 -1.05
N CYS A 61 -7.64 -1.67 -1.90
CA CYS A 61 -9.04 -1.77 -1.53
C CYS A 61 -9.66 -3.09 -1.99
N PRO A 62 -10.83 -3.49 -1.43
CA PRO A 62 -11.53 -4.70 -1.86
C PRO A 62 -11.57 -4.81 -3.39
N PHE A 63 -11.14 -5.96 -3.93
CA PHE A 63 -10.93 -6.16 -5.36
C PHE A 63 -12.18 -5.92 -6.22
N ASP A 64 -13.37 -6.09 -5.62
CA ASP A 64 -14.67 -5.92 -6.25
C ASP A 64 -15.21 -4.47 -6.18
N ASP A 65 -14.54 -3.59 -5.44
CA ASP A 65 -14.88 -2.17 -5.32
C ASP A 65 -13.90 -1.29 -6.10
N PHE A 66 -14.15 -1.18 -7.41
CA PHE A 66 -13.33 -0.38 -8.32
C PHE A 66 -13.34 1.11 -7.99
N GLU A 67 -14.42 1.64 -7.40
CA GLU A 67 -14.50 3.07 -7.09
C GLU A 67 -13.54 3.43 -5.95
N GLN A 68 -13.43 2.58 -4.93
CA GLN A 68 -12.45 2.80 -3.87
C GLN A 68 -11.01 2.71 -4.37
N THR A 69 -10.69 1.68 -5.16
CA THR A 69 -9.35 1.56 -5.77
C THR A 69 -9.04 2.75 -6.68
N LYS A 70 -10.03 3.23 -7.45
CA LYS A 70 -9.90 4.44 -8.26
C LYS A 70 -9.62 5.68 -7.41
N CYS A 71 -10.32 5.87 -6.29
CA CYS A 71 -10.07 7.00 -5.39
C CYS A 71 -8.63 7.00 -4.86
N VAL A 72 -8.10 5.83 -4.52
CA VAL A 72 -6.70 5.67 -4.09
C VAL A 72 -5.74 6.01 -5.23
N ALA A 73 -5.98 5.46 -6.42
CA ALA A 73 -5.13 5.71 -7.59
C ALA A 73 -5.12 7.18 -8.05
N ASP A 74 -6.27 7.86 -8.01
CA ASP A 74 -6.37 9.28 -8.38
C ASP A 74 -5.66 10.20 -7.36
N ALA A 75 -5.52 9.76 -6.11
CA ALA A 75 -4.97 10.57 -5.01
C ALA A 75 -3.46 10.42 -4.80
N LEU A 76 -2.83 9.43 -5.45
CA LEU A 76 -1.45 9.03 -5.21
C LEU A 76 -0.62 9.11 -6.50
N SER A 77 0.69 9.25 -6.32
CA SER A 77 1.71 9.19 -7.38
C SER A 77 2.37 7.81 -7.48
N ILE A 78 2.38 7.02 -6.40
CA ILE A 78 2.81 5.62 -6.45
C ILE A 78 1.88 4.81 -7.38
N PRO A 79 2.43 4.01 -8.31
CA PRO A 79 1.62 3.16 -9.18
C PRO A 79 0.73 2.19 -8.40
N ILE A 80 -0.55 2.13 -8.76
CA ILE A 80 -1.54 1.20 -8.20
C ILE A 80 -1.75 0.01 -9.15
N ALA A 81 -1.90 -1.18 -8.59
CA ALA A 81 -2.33 -2.37 -9.33
C ALA A 81 -3.47 -3.12 -8.67
N THR A 82 -4.20 -3.87 -9.48
CA THR A 82 -5.34 -4.71 -9.11
C THR A 82 -5.65 -5.69 -10.25
N GLY A 83 -6.37 -6.78 -9.97
CA GLY A 83 -6.91 -7.70 -10.99
C GLY A 83 -6.24 -9.07 -11.07
N GLU A 84 -5.74 -9.59 -9.94
CA GLU A 84 -5.32 -11.00 -9.80
C GLU A 84 -6.46 -12.00 -10.07
#